data_AF-A0A2V5TXM3-F1
#
_entry.id   AF-A0A2V5TXM3-F1
#
_cell.length_a   1.000
_cell.length_b   1.000
_cell.length_c   1.000
_cell.angle_alpha   90.00
_cell.angle_beta   90.00
_cell.angle_gamma   90.00
#
_symmetry.space_group_name_H-M   'P 1'
#
loop_
_entity.id
_entity.type
_entity.pdbx_description
1 polymer ?
#
loop_
_entity_poly.entity_id
_entity_poly.type
_entity_poly.pdbx_seq_one_letter_code
_entity_poly.pdbx_strand_id
1 'polypeptide(L)'
;MSKLPVELFLALRYLRPKRTFVSVITLIIGVMLGVAGLLLVISVMSGFDRQMRDKVLGFNAHLRVELQREQMSDYRRVMSVVTSNKNVQRAAPYVLGQVLALVKVKWWMSSVGASPVDE
;
A
#
# COMPACT_ATOMS: atom_id res chain seq x y z
N MET A 1 23.68 -41.78 -13.72
CA MET A 1 24.40 -40.74 -14.49
C MET A 1 23.48 -40.24 -15.58
N SER A 2 22.76 -39.15 -15.33
CA SER A 2 21.79 -38.59 -16.27
C SER A 2 22.50 -38.13 -17.54
N LYS A 3 22.26 -38.81 -18.65
CA LYS A 3 22.73 -38.37 -19.97
C LYS A 3 21.97 -37.09 -20.30
N LEU A 4 22.62 -35.94 -20.15
CA LEU A 4 22.06 -34.68 -20.63
C LEU A 4 21.79 -34.81 -22.13
N PRO A 5 20.69 -34.23 -22.64
CA PRO A 5 20.38 -34.22 -24.07
C PRO A 5 21.59 -33.73 -24.86
N VAL A 6 21.82 -34.37 -26.02
CA VAL A 6 23.00 -34.09 -26.86
C VAL A 6 23.05 -32.62 -27.28
N GLU A 7 21.90 -31.97 -27.46
CA GLU A 7 21.84 -30.56 -27.82
C GLU A 7 22.32 -29.66 -26.66
N LEU A 8 21.93 -29.96 -25.43
CA LEU A 8 22.33 -29.19 -24.25
C LEU A 8 23.85 -29.32 -24.00
N PHE A 9 24.39 -30.52 -24.19
CA PHE A 9 25.83 -30.76 -24.09
C PHE A 9 26.62 -29.97 -25.15
N LEU A 10 26.09 -29.89 -26.37
CA LEU A 10 26.69 -29.11 -27.45
C LEU A 10 26.62 -27.61 -27.16
N ALA A 11 25.45 -27.09 -26.76
CA ALA A 11 25.25 -25.69 -26.41
C ALA A 11 26.18 -25.25 -25.27
N LEU A 12 26.30 -26.04 -24.20
CA LEU A 12 27.16 -25.74 -23.06
C LEU A 12 28.65 -25.73 -23.44
N ARG A 13 29.07 -26.59 -24.38
CA ARG A 13 30.45 -26.62 -24.90
C ARG A 13 30.79 -25.37 -25.71
N TYR A 14 29.84 -24.81 -26.45
CA TYR A 14 30.00 -23.56 -27.18
C TYR A 14 29.89 -22.32 -26.28
N LEU A 15 29.08 -22.38 -25.22
CA LEU A 15 28.96 -21.34 -24.20
C LEU A 15 30.20 -21.22 -23.31
N ARG A 16 31.06 -22.24 -23.24
CA ARG A 16 32.27 -22.25 -22.41
C ARG A 16 33.41 -21.53 -23.14
N PRO A 17 33.78 -20.29 -22.76
CA PRO A 17 34.75 -19.52 -23.52
C PRO A 17 36.17 -20.04 -23.27
N LYS A 18 36.97 -20.12 -24.35
CA LYS A 18 38.32 -20.71 -24.32
C LYS A 18 39.43 -19.74 -23.87
N ARG A 19 39.21 -18.42 -23.93
CA ARG A 19 40.25 -17.41 -23.63
C ARG A 19 39.78 -16.12 -22.93
N THR A 20 38.53 -15.71 -23.05
CA THR A 20 38.00 -14.48 -22.42
C THR A 20 36.62 -14.70 -21.81
N PHE A 21 36.60 -15.19 -20.56
CA PHE A 21 35.37 -15.40 -19.79
C PHE A 21 34.54 -14.12 -19.62
N VAL A 22 35.18 -12.95 -19.68
CA VAL A 22 34.55 -11.64 -19.54
C VAL A 22 33.45 -11.43 -20.58
N SER A 23 33.63 -11.85 -21.84
CA SER A 23 32.67 -11.58 -22.93
C SER A 23 31.35 -12.34 -22.80
N VAL A 24 31.37 -13.53 -22.20
CA VAL A 24 30.15 -14.33 -22.00
C VAL A 24 29.38 -13.81 -20.78
N ILE A 25 30.09 -13.45 -19.71
CA ILE A 25 29.49 -12.93 -18.49
C ILE A 25 28.85 -11.57 -18.74
N THR A 26 29.49 -10.67 -19.49
CA THR A 26 28.90 -9.36 -19.82
C THR A 26 27.63 -9.46 -20.66
N LEU A 27 27.55 -10.42 -21.60
CA LEU A 27 26.32 -10.68 -22.37
C LEU A 27 25.15 -11.09 -21.45
N ILE A 28 25.40 -12.05 -20.55
CA ILE A 28 24.37 -12.58 -19.65
C ILE A 28 23.95 -11.51 -18.63
N ILE A 29 24.91 -10.84 -18.00
CA ILE A 29 24.63 -9.78 -17.02
C ILE A 29 23.91 -8.61 -17.67
N GLY A 30 24.26 -8.22 -18.89
CA GLY A 30 23.58 -7.13 -19.60
C GLY A 30 22.09 -7.40 -19.82
N VAL A 31 21.75 -8.61 -20.27
CA VAL A 31 20.34 -9.03 -20.45
C VAL A 31 19.64 -9.14 -19.09
N MET A 32 20.28 -9.74 -18.08
CA MET A 32 19.70 -9.84 -16.74
C MET A 32 19.40 -8.47 -16.13
N LEU A 33 20.32 -7.51 -16.24
CA LEU A 33 20.12 -6.15 -15.75
C LEU A 33 19.02 -5.43 -16.53
N GLY A 34 18.94 -5.62 -17.85
CA GLY A 34 17.88 -5.04 -18.68
C GLY A 34 16.49 -5.55 -18.30
N VAL A 35 16.33 -6.86 -18.16
CA VAL A 35 15.06 -7.48 -17.75
C VAL A 35 14.73 -7.12 -16.30
N ALA A 36 15.71 -7.11 -15.40
CA ALA A 36 15.51 -6.70 -14.02
C ALA A 36 15.02 -5.24 -13.91
N GLY A 37 15.61 -4.33 -14.69
CA GLY A 37 15.16 -2.93 -14.75
C GLY A 37 13.71 -2.81 -15.23
N LEU A 38 13.36 -3.53 -16.31
CA LEU A 38 11.98 -3.54 -16.82
C LEU A 38 10.98 -4.08 -15.79
N LEU A 39 11.33 -5.18 -15.12
CA LEU A 39 10.51 -5.76 -14.05
C LEU A 39 10.35 -4.81 -12.87
N LEU A 40 11.41 -4.09 -12.49
CA LEU A 40 11.36 -3.11 -11.40
C LEU A 40 10.37 -1.98 -11.72
N VAL A 41 10.43 -1.41 -12.92
CA VAL A 41 9.51 -0.32 -13.32
C VAL A 41 8.06 -0.79 -13.31
N ILE A 42 7.78 -1.96 -13.89
CA ILE A 42 6.43 -2.53 -13.92
C ILE A 42 5.94 -2.82 -12.49
N SER A 43 6.80 -3.38 -11.64
CA SER A 43 6.49 -3.69 -10.24
C SER A 43 6.16 -2.43 -9.43
N VAL A 44 6.97 -1.38 -9.58
CA VAL A 44 6.77 -0.10 -8.87
C VAL A 44 5.48 0.57 -9.33
N MET A 45 5.27 0.71 -10.64
CA MET A 45 4.05 1.36 -11.16
C MET A 45 2.79 0.58 -10.78
N SER A 46 2.82 -0.75 -10.89
CA SER A 46 1.67 -1.59 -10.52
C SER A 46 1.41 -1.58 -9.00
N GLY A 47 2.45 -1.59 -8.18
CA GLY A 47 2.31 -1.53 -6.72
C GLY A 47 1.77 -0.18 -6.25
N PHE A 48 2.26 0.91 -6.85
CA PHE A 48 1.83 2.26 -6.52
C PHE A 48 0.38 2.53 -6.95
N ASP A 49 -0.01 2.09 -8.14
CA ASP A 49 -1.40 2.21 -8.63
C ASP A 49 -2.40 1.59 -7.65
N ARG A 50 -2.11 0.38 -7.16
CA ARG A 50 -2.94 -0.29 -6.14
C ARG A 50 -3.01 0.51 -4.84
N GLN A 51 -1.87 0.97 -4.34
CA GLN A 51 -1.85 1.76 -3.09
C GLN A 51 -2.58 3.09 -3.22
N MET A 52 -2.42 3.79 -4.34
CA MET A 52 -3.11 5.06 -4.59
C MET A 52 -4.60 4.84 -4.74
N ARG A 53 -5.00 3.82 -5.50
CA ARG A 53 -6.40 3.44 -5.66
C ARG A 53 -7.04 3.08 -4.32
N ASP A 54 -6.38 2.29 -3.49
CA ASP A 54 -6.91 1.90 -2.18
C ASP A 54 -6.97 3.07 -1.20
N LYS A 55 -6.00 3.99 -1.22
CA LYS A 55 -6.05 5.19 -0.37
C LYS A 55 -7.12 6.19 -0.81
N VAL A 56 -7.38 6.31 -2.11
CA VAL A 56 -8.40 7.23 -2.64
C VAL A 56 -9.80 6.63 -2.51
N LEU A 57 -9.99 5.35 -2.84
CA LEU A 57 -11.30 4.69 -2.82
C LEU A 57 -11.65 4.09 -1.46
N GLY A 58 -10.67 3.71 -0.65
CA GLY A 58 -10.89 3.04 0.65
C GLY A 58 -11.54 3.92 1.72
N PHE A 59 -11.55 5.25 1.53
CA PHE A 59 -12.20 6.19 2.46
C PHE A 59 -13.64 6.55 2.09
N ASN A 60 -14.17 6.05 0.98
CA ASN A 60 -15.50 6.42 0.52
C ASN A 60 -16.51 5.30 0.77
N ALA A 61 -17.49 5.58 1.63
CA ALA A 61 -18.70 4.77 1.72
C ALA A 61 -19.45 4.84 0.37
N HIS A 62 -19.64 3.69 -0.27
CA HIS A 62 -20.30 3.60 -1.59
C HIS A 62 -21.78 4.04 -1.53
N LEU A 63 -22.40 3.96 -0.35
CA LEU A 63 -23.76 4.41 -0.09
C LEU A 63 -23.80 5.11 1.27
N ARG A 64 -24.46 6.27 1.33
CA ARG A 64 -24.72 7.03 2.56
C ARG A 64 -26.23 7.19 2.71
N VAL A 65 -26.75 6.82 3.88
CA VAL A 65 -28.16 6.97 4.23
C VAL A 65 -28.24 8.04 5.31
N GLU A 66 -28.70 9.24 4.94
CA GLU A 66 -28.81 10.40 5.81
C GLU A 66 -30.24 10.96 5.73
N LEU A 67 -30.76 11.49 6.84
CA LEU A 67 -31.96 12.34 6.80
C LEU A 67 -31.53 13.78 6.56
N GLN A 68 -32.16 14.45 5.59
CA GLN A 68 -31.75 15.79 5.12
C GLN A 68 -31.78 16.90 6.19
N ARG A 69 -32.56 16.75 7.27
CA ARG A 69 -32.80 17.83 8.25
C ARG A 69 -32.85 17.39 9.71
N GLU A 70 -32.79 16.09 10.01
CA GLU A 70 -32.94 15.57 11.37
C GLU A 70 -31.88 14.52 11.70
N GLN A 71 -31.50 14.45 12.98
CA GLN A 71 -30.69 13.35 13.49
C GLN A 71 -31.52 12.06 13.49
N MET A 72 -30.94 11.01 12.92
CA MET A 72 -31.61 9.72 12.82
C MET A 72 -31.74 9.04 14.19
N SER A 73 -32.92 9.14 14.82
CA SER A 73 -33.23 8.51 16.10
C SER A 73 -33.24 6.97 16.01
N ASP A 74 -33.78 6.42 14.92
CA ASP A 74 -33.95 4.98 14.69
C ASP A 74 -32.85 4.34 13.82
N TYR A 75 -31.59 4.79 13.96
CA TYR A 75 -30.47 4.28 13.16
C TYR A 75 -30.33 2.75 13.23
N ARG A 76 -30.67 2.14 14.39
CA ARG A 76 -30.56 0.69 14.62
C ARG A 76 -31.53 -0.11 13.76
N ARG A 77 -32.75 0.39 13.53
CA ARG A 77 -33.77 -0.28 12.71
C ARG A 77 -33.44 -0.17 11.23
N VAL A 78 -32.92 0.97 10.78
CA VAL A 78 -32.50 1.12 9.38
C VAL A 78 -31.23 0.32 9.10
N MET A 79 -30.30 0.23 10.05
CA MET A 79 -29.12 -0.61 9.92
C MET A 79 -29.48 -2.10 9.77
N SER A 80 -30.48 -2.61 10.49
CA SER A 80 -30.91 -4.02 10.32
C SER A 80 -31.57 -4.27 8.97
N VAL A 81 -32.38 -3.35 8.46
CA VAL A 81 -32.99 -3.44 7.11
C VAL A 81 -31.91 -3.41 6.03
N VAL A 82 -30.94 -2.51 6.14
CA VAL A 82 -29.86 -2.37 5.16
C VAL A 82 -28.92 -3.58 5.19
N THR A 83 -28.56 -4.08 6.38
CA THR A 83 -27.68 -5.25 6.54
C THR A 83 -28.35 -6.55 6.10
N SER A 84 -29.69 -6.60 6.05
CA SER A 84 -30.44 -7.77 5.56
C SER A 84 -30.30 -7.98 4.04
N ASN A 85 -29.81 -6.99 3.29
CA ASN A 85 -29.59 -7.11 1.86
C ASN A 85 -28.23 -7.78 1.57
N LYS A 86 -28.25 -8.85 0.75
CA LYS A 86 -27.05 -9.64 0.40
C LYS A 86 -25.95 -8.83 -0.31
N ASN A 87 -26.28 -7.67 -0.88
CA ASN A 87 -25.31 -6.81 -1.56
C ASN A 87 -24.54 -5.88 -0.59
N VAL A 88 -24.91 -5.84 0.69
CA VAL A 88 -24.26 -4.98 1.70
C VAL A 88 -23.19 -5.78 2.42
N GLN A 89 -21.92 -5.46 2.15
CA GLN A 89 -20.78 -6.15 2.79
C GLN A 89 -20.58 -5.71 4.24
N ARG A 90 -20.70 -4.41 4.54
CA ARG A 90 -20.60 -3.82 5.89
C ARG A 90 -21.44 -2.56 5.97
N ALA A 91 -22.05 -2.34 7.13
CA ALA A 91 -22.73 -1.10 7.49
C ALA A 91 -22.14 -0.60 8.82
N ALA A 92 -21.90 0.71 8.93
CA ALA A 92 -21.42 1.33 10.15
C ALA A 92 -22.15 2.68 10.36
N PRO A 93 -22.65 2.96 11.58
CA PRO A 93 -23.20 4.28 11.88
C PRO A 93 -22.07 5.30 11.95
N TYR A 94 -22.30 6.51 11.44
CA TYR A 94 -21.38 7.63 11.57
C TYR A 94 -22.15 8.89 11.99
N VAL A 95 -21.43 9.82 12.63
CA VAL A 95 -21.94 11.12 13.04
C VAL A 95 -21.00 12.17 12.46
N LEU A 96 -21.55 13.12 11.71
CA LEU A 96 -20.84 14.29 11.20
C LEU A 96 -21.21 15.48 12.08
N GLY A 97 -20.25 16.03 12.80
CA GLY A 97 -20.42 17.22 13.63
C GLY A 97 -19.11 17.97 13.79
N GLN A 98 -19.18 19.29 13.86
CA GLN A 98 -18.01 20.10 14.17
C GLN A 98 -17.73 19.99 15.68
N VAL A 99 -16.51 19.59 16.03
CA VAL A 99 -16.05 19.52 17.41
C VAL A 99 -14.83 20.42 17.60
N LEU A 100 -14.80 21.16 18.70
CA LEU A 100 -13.61 21.87 19.15
C LEU A 100 -12.83 20.93 20.07
N ALA A 101 -11.69 20.44 19.59
CA ALA A 101 -10.78 19.65 20.41
C ALA A 101 -9.78 20.58 21.11
N LEU A 102 -9.89 20.68 22.44
CA LEU A 102 -8.87 21.35 23.24
C LEU A 102 -7.70 20.37 23.46
N VAL A 103 -6.62 20.57 22.71
CA VAL A 103 -5.38 19.82 22.94
C VAL A 103 -4.66 20.46 24.14
N LYS A 104 -4.72 19.80 25.30
CA LYS A 104 -3.91 20.19 26.45
C LYS A 104 -2.47 19.71 26.22
N VAL A 105 -1.64 20.58 25.65
CA VAL A 105 -0.20 20.35 25.55
C VAL A 105 0.38 20.37 26.96
N LYS A 106 0.68 19.19 27.51
CA LYS A 106 1.36 19.03 28.79
C LYS A 106 2.85 19.29 28.57
N TRP A 107 3.24 20.57 28.61
CA TRP A 107 4.63 21.00 28.60
C TRP A 107 5.35 20.39 29.81
N TRP A 108 6.26 19.46 29.56
CA TRP A 108 7.19 18.91 30.56
C TRP A 108 8.32 19.92 30.92
N MET A 109 8.39 21.06 30.23
CA MET A 109 9.44 22.08 30.42
C MET A 109 9.26 23.02 31.62
N SER A 110 8.30 22.82 32.52
CA SER A 110 8.25 23.61 33.77
C SER A 110 9.30 23.18 34.82
N SER A 111 10.17 22.21 34.52
CA SER A 111 11.26 21.78 35.41
C SER A 111 12.64 22.33 35.03
N VAL A 112 12.74 23.24 34.05
CA VAL A 112 13.97 24.01 33.81
C VAL A 112 13.71 25.45 34.19
N GLY A 113 14.39 25.90 35.24
CA GLY A 113 14.13 27.14 35.98
C GLY A 113 13.89 28.36 35.10
N ALA A 114 12.67 28.85 35.16
CA ALA A 114 12.38 30.26 34.97
C ALA A 114 11.77 30.73 36.29
N SER A 115 12.62 31.28 37.17
CA SER A 115 12.15 32.06 38.30
C SER A 115 11.25 33.18 37.77
N PRO A 116 10.00 33.32 38.23
CA PRO A 116 9.27 34.56 38.05
C PRO A 116 10.02 35.59 38.87
N VAL A 117 10.71 36.51 38.20
CA VAL A 117 11.14 37.78 38.82
C VAL A 117 9.88 38.61 38.93
N ASP A 118 9.40 38.67 40.16
CA ASP A 118 8.50 39.63 40.74
C ASP A 118 9.03 41.07 40.52
N GLU A 119 8.25 41.85 39.77
CA GLU A 119 8.09 43.31 39.96
C GLU A 119 6.65 43.58 40.38
#